data_AF-A0A254RDR0-F1
#
_entry.id   AF-A0A254RDR0-F1
#
_cell.length_a   1.000
_cell.length_b   1.000
_cell.length_c   1.000
_cell.angle_alpha   90.00
_cell.angle_beta   90.00
_cell.angle_gamma   90.00
#
_symmetry.space_group_name_H-M   'P 1'
#
loop_
_entity.id
_entity.type
_entity.pdbx_description
1 polymer ?
#
loop_
_entity_poly.entity_id
_entity_poly.type
_entity_poly.pdbx_seq_one_letter_code
_entity_poly.pdbx_strand_id
1 'polypeptide(L)'
;MKHCVRNLVLAGVASASFAFAANPLTTDFYSADAAALVYHDSLFIFAGHDEQGPQGNNNKAFVMNDWHVMVTDDMENYHDYGAVLSVKTFKWANASAFAGHCEYRNGKFYWYVAVHHATIKQDEGFAIGVAVANHPSGPWTDALGHALVTDNTQNDVALNIDPAIFYDGDDIWMYWGSWNAGRRVKLKENMIELASTPEDIKIKDFFEAPWMHKYRGNYYFSYASGYPSTTNYSMASSLNGPWTQKGVINDKLDNSETNHQAIFKYLGHWYFMYHGANSPGGWTYRRSVNIDYLYYDENANIQKIKRTTTGVDKVNNAPLAEGGYRLMVSHSNMALEDENGIVVQRPAADSADAQLWVIAKGDSARHYTLKNFATGRYYCPPKALLDTVKTSETACNIRIENASVNKGYYVYGDYDSDFVGDVLNISKDAGMPVITWVRTGTDNQKFQFKAAKLPEPVVESSSSSEIVSSSSEMSPGSISSGTDAIAPRSVRPDNTMVPARKAYRDLKGRRYDKQIRYRVMF
;
A
#
# COMPACT_ATOMS: atom_id res chain seq x y z
N MET A 1 43.49 8.22 -54.01
CA MET A 1 43.34 8.50 -52.58
C MET A 1 41.89 8.87 -52.30
N LYS A 2 41.08 7.92 -51.82
CA LYS A 2 39.72 8.15 -51.31
C LYS A 2 39.66 7.46 -49.96
N HIS A 3 39.74 8.24 -48.88
CA HIS A 3 39.66 7.72 -47.52
C HIS A 3 38.19 7.55 -47.11
N CYS A 4 37.87 6.30 -46.81
CA CYS A 4 36.60 5.88 -46.22
C CYS A 4 36.66 6.16 -44.71
N VAL A 5 35.91 7.15 -44.23
CA VAL A 5 35.72 7.38 -42.78
C VAL A 5 34.47 6.64 -42.35
N ARG A 6 34.66 5.64 -41.49
CA ARG A 6 33.63 4.77 -40.94
C ARG A 6 33.06 5.43 -39.70
N ASN A 7 31.82 5.91 -39.77
CA ASN A 7 31.10 6.46 -38.61
C ASN A 7 30.83 5.36 -37.59
N LEU A 8 31.42 5.49 -36.41
CA LEU A 8 31.15 4.66 -35.24
C LEU A 8 29.95 5.26 -34.49
N VAL A 9 28.77 4.66 -34.64
CA VAL A 9 27.61 5.01 -33.81
C VAL A 9 27.81 4.36 -32.45
N LEU A 10 28.17 5.15 -31.44
CA LEU A 10 28.12 4.73 -30.04
C LEU A 10 26.65 4.67 -29.63
N ALA A 11 26.10 3.46 -29.50
CA ALA A 11 24.82 3.26 -28.83
C ALA A 11 25.04 3.49 -27.32
N GLY A 12 24.62 4.66 -26.83
CA GLY A 12 24.57 4.95 -25.40
C GLY A 12 23.56 4.02 -24.73
N VAL A 13 24.04 3.10 -23.91
CA VAL A 13 23.20 2.37 -22.96
C VAL A 13 22.80 3.38 -21.88
N ALA A 14 21.54 3.80 -21.88
CA ALA A 14 20.98 4.54 -20.76
C ALA A 14 20.96 3.59 -19.55
N SER A 15 21.91 3.78 -18.63
CA SER A 15 21.87 3.14 -17.32
C SER A 15 20.69 3.74 -16.56
N ALA A 16 19.62 2.97 -16.40
CA ALA A 16 18.61 3.26 -15.40
C ALA A 16 19.28 3.14 -14.02
N SER A 17 19.49 4.28 -13.35
CA SER A 17 19.91 4.30 -11.96
C SER A 17 18.75 3.77 -11.12
N PHE A 18 18.88 2.55 -10.61
CA PHE A 18 17.97 2.03 -9.59
C PHE A 18 18.33 2.71 -8.27
N ALA A 19 17.50 3.64 -7.81
CA ALA A 19 17.58 4.14 -6.44
C ALA A 19 17.10 3.04 -5.50
N PHE A 20 17.95 2.63 -4.55
CA PHE A 20 17.48 1.89 -3.37
C PHE A 20 16.52 2.81 -2.60
N ALA A 21 15.49 2.24 -1.95
CA ALA A 21 14.56 3.01 -1.12
C ALA A 21 15.36 3.95 -0.19
N ALA A 22 15.26 5.24 -0.51
CA ALA A 22 15.83 6.35 0.21
C ALA A 22 14.65 7.22 0.62
N ASN A 23 14.74 7.82 1.80
CA ASN A 23 13.84 8.88 2.22
C ASN A 23 14.67 10.16 2.10
N PRO A 24 14.49 10.99 1.07
CA PRO A 24 13.26 11.18 0.28
C PRO A 24 13.09 10.27 -0.93
N LEU A 25 11.85 10.17 -1.43
CA LEU A 25 11.42 9.28 -2.52
C LEU A 25 12.21 9.49 -3.82
N THR A 26 12.66 10.71 -4.08
CA THR A 26 13.49 11.08 -5.21
C THR A 26 14.41 12.23 -4.82
N THR A 27 15.58 12.27 -5.44
CA THR A 27 16.54 13.39 -5.37
C THR A 27 16.75 14.06 -6.73
N ASP A 28 16.01 13.63 -7.76
CA ASP A 28 16.15 14.15 -9.12
C ASP A 28 15.56 15.57 -9.26
N PHE A 29 14.61 15.92 -8.38
CA PHE A 29 14.00 17.23 -8.23
C PHE A 29 13.53 17.45 -6.80
N TYR A 30 13.26 18.71 -6.42
CA TYR A 30 12.66 19.02 -5.12
C TYR A 30 11.14 18.89 -5.22
N SER A 31 10.59 18.01 -4.40
CA SER A 31 9.17 17.63 -4.40
C SER A 31 8.51 18.05 -3.10
N ALA A 32 7.27 18.53 -3.19
CA ALA A 32 6.55 19.03 -2.03
C ALA A 32 5.06 18.66 -2.03
N ASP A 33 4.45 18.81 -0.85
CA ASP A 33 2.99 18.85 -0.65
C ASP A 33 2.24 17.68 -1.31
N ALA A 34 2.78 16.47 -1.11
CA ALA A 34 2.29 15.31 -1.84
C ALA A 34 0.94 14.82 -1.33
N ALA A 35 0.07 14.48 -2.28
CA ALA A 35 -1.13 13.68 -2.06
C ALA A 35 -0.99 12.30 -2.68
N ALA A 36 -1.71 11.32 -2.14
CA ALA A 36 -1.65 9.92 -2.52
C ALA A 36 -3.01 9.43 -3.01
N LEU A 37 -3.03 8.73 -4.14
CA LEU A 37 -4.20 8.05 -4.68
C LEU A 37 -3.85 6.59 -4.95
N VAL A 38 -4.53 5.68 -4.27
CA VAL A 38 -4.48 4.25 -4.62
C VAL A 38 -5.50 4.01 -5.71
N TYR A 39 -5.04 3.62 -6.90
CA TYR A 39 -5.91 3.28 -8.01
C TYR A 39 -5.52 1.90 -8.55
N HIS A 40 -6.48 0.96 -8.46
CA HIS A 40 -6.22 -0.48 -8.63
C HIS A 40 -5.10 -0.98 -7.70
N ASP A 41 -4.06 -1.58 -8.27
CA ASP A 41 -2.94 -2.16 -7.53
C ASP A 41 -1.72 -1.21 -7.45
N SER A 42 -1.88 0.07 -7.83
CA SER A 42 -0.82 1.06 -7.88
C SER A 42 -1.08 2.24 -6.95
N LEU A 43 -0.02 2.80 -6.38
CA LEU A 43 -0.03 4.07 -5.66
C LEU A 43 0.48 5.17 -6.59
N PHE A 44 -0.37 6.17 -6.85
CA PHE A 44 -0.01 7.41 -7.53
C PHE A 44 0.23 8.52 -6.50
N ILE A 45 1.30 9.28 -6.69
CA ILE A 45 1.75 10.33 -5.79
C ILE A 45 1.80 11.63 -6.59
N PHE A 46 1.00 12.60 -6.17
CA PHE A 46 0.81 13.90 -6.80
C PHE A 46 1.59 14.92 -5.99
N ALA A 47 2.66 15.49 -6.54
CA ALA A 47 3.57 16.37 -5.79
C ALA A 47 3.82 17.68 -6.54
N GLY A 48 3.88 18.79 -5.81
CA GLY A 48 4.37 20.06 -6.33
C GLY A 48 5.89 20.00 -6.56
N HIS A 49 6.37 20.84 -7.47
CA HIS A 49 7.79 20.94 -7.83
C HIS A 49 8.38 22.26 -7.34
N ASP A 50 9.29 22.17 -6.36
CA ASP A 50 10.04 23.32 -5.87
C ASP A 50 11.24 23.59 -6.81
N GLU A 51 11.25 24.72 -7.50
CA GLU A 51 12.25 25.07 -8.53
C GLU A 51 13.26 26.12 -8.07
N GLN A 52 13.28 26.42 -6.77
CA GLN A 52 14.16 27.44 -6.23
C GLN A 52 15.64 27.04 -6.40
N GLY A 53 16.47 27.97 -6.88
CA GLY A 53 17.93 27.76 -6.99
C GLY A 53 18.63 27.56 -5.62
N PRO A 54 19.93 27.22 -5.60
CA PRO A 54 20.68 26.86 -4.38
C PRO A 54 20.71 27.98 -3.31
N GLN A 55 21.11 27.60 -2.09
CA GLN A 55 21.10 28.47 -0.90
C GLN A 55 21.82 29.81 -1.14
N GLY A 56 21.21 30.92 -0.70
CA GLY A 56 21.73 32.28 -0.85
C GLY A 56 20.63 33.30 -1.16
N ASN A 57 20.97 34.39 -1.85
CA ASN A 57 20.07 35.52 -2.13
C ASN A 57 18.80 35.19 -2.92
N ASN A 58 18.75 34.03 -3.58
CA ASN A 58 17.60 33.61 -4.37
C ASN A 58 16.60 32.78 -3.55
N ASN A 59 16.97 32.28 -2.37
CA ASN A 59 16.14 31.43 -1.52
C ASN A 59 15.16 32.26 -0.65
N LYS A 60 14.24 32.99 -1.30
CA LYS A 60 13.35 33.96 -0.63
C LYS A 60 11.85 33.65 -0.73
N ALA A 61 11.45 32.76 -1.62
CA ALA A 61 10.06 32.39 -1.83
C ALA A 61 9.95 31.00 -2.46
N PHE A 62 8.75 30.42 -2.45
CA PHE A 62 8.41 29.25 -3.24
C PHE A 62 8.32 29.63 -4.73
N VAL A 63 9.07 28.92 -5.57
CA VAL A 63 8.95 28.98 -7.04
C VAL A 63 8.46 27.60 -7.48
N MET A 64 7.20 27.51 -7.87
CA MET A 64 6.56 26.25 -8.26
C MET A 64 5.67 26.51 -9.48
N ASN A 65 6.01 25.94 -10.64
CA ASN A 65 5.26 26.17 -11.88
C ASN A 65 4.42 24.96 -12.34
N ASP A 66 4.69 23.79 -11.76
CA ASP A 66 4.09 22.52 -12.16
C ASP A 66 4.04 21.50 -11.03
N TRP A 67 3.35 20.40 -11.33
CA TRP A 67 3.23 19.23 -10.48
C TRP A 67 3.66 17.97 -11.22
N HIS A 68 4.38 17.13 -10.49
CA HIS A 68 4.80 15.82 -10.93
C HIS A 68 3.83 14.73 -10.45
N VAL A 69 3.79 13.62 -11.19
CA VAL A 69 3.11 12.40 -10.75
C VAL A 69 4.10 11.24 -10.75
N MET A 70 4.34 10.70 -9.55
CA MET A 70 5.11 9.46 -9.38
C MET A 70 4.16 8.27 -9.18
N VAL A 71 4.58 7.07 -9.55
CA VAL A 71 3.82 5.83 -9.34
C VAL A 71 4.69 4.71 -8.79
N THR A 72 4.14 3.86 -7.93
CA THR A 72 4.78 2.63 -7.48
C THR A 72 3.76 1.50 -7.29
N ASP A 73 4.20 0.27 -7.57
CA ASP A 73 3.45 -0.97 -7.33
C ASP A 73 3.99 -1.74 -6.11
N ASP A 74 5.13 -1.34 -5.56
CA ASP A 74 5.86 -2.12 -4.56
C ASP A 74 6.53 -1.30 -3.44
N MET A 75 6.34 0.02 -3.42
CA MET A 75 6.89 0.97 -2.44
C MET A 75 8.42 1.11 -2.43
N GLU A 76 9.11 0.45 -3.36
CA GLU A 76 10.57 0.54 -3.52
C GLU A 76 10.93 1.20 -4.85
N ASN A 77 10.24 0.80 -5.93
CA ASN A 77 10.49 1.28 -7.27
C ASN A 77 9.44 2.34 -7.63
N TYR A 78 9.89 3.57 -7.78
CA TYR A 78 9.06 4.71 -8.15
C TYR A 78 9.37 5.13 -9.60
N HIS A 79 8.33 5.27 -10.42
CA HIS A 79 8.43 5.84 -11.75
C HIS A 79 7.85 7.25 -11.74
N ASP A 80 8.64 8.25 -12.15
CA ASP A 80 8.16 9.63 -12.34
C ASP A 80 7.66 9.83 -13.78
N TYR A 81 6.41 10.28 -13.93
CA TYR A 81 5.85 10.71 -15.21
C TYR A 81 6.27 12.15 -15.59
N GLY A 82 7.00 12.84 -14.72
CA GLY A 82 7.44 14.21 -14.88
C GLY A 82 6.34 15.23 -14.57
N ALA A 83 6.58 16.49 -14.93
CA ALA A 83 5.63 17.60 -14.84
C ALA A 83 4.42 17.40 -15.79
N VAL A 84 3.41 16.67 -15.34
CA VAL A 84 2.21 16.32 -16.14
C VAL A 84 1.08 17.36 -16.05
N LEU A 85 1.15 18.28 -15.09
CA LEU A 85 0.24 19.41 -14.94
C LEU A 85 1.05 20.68 -14.64
N SER A 86 0.65 21.82 -15.22
CA SER A 86 1.27 23.12 -14.96
C SER A 86 0.20 24.18 -14.70
N VAL A 87 0.57 25.24 -13.97
CA VAL A 87 -0.27 26.46 -13.79
C VAL A 87 -0.80 26.97 -15.14
N LYS A 88 -0.01 26.87 -16.22
CA LYS A 88 -0.40 27.31 -17.58
C LYS A 88 -1.61 26.56 -18.17
N THR A 89 -1.97 25.42 -17.60
CA THR A 89 -3.19 24.67 -17.97
C THR A 89 -4.44 25.49 -17.67
N PHE A 90 -4.39 26.31 -16.62
CA PHE A 90 -5.47 27.17 -16.17
C PHE A 90 -5.26 28.58 -16.71
N LYS A 91 -6.01 28.96 -17.76
CA LYS A 91 -5.86 30.27 -18.41
C LYS A 91 -6.18 31.46 -17.51
N TRP A 92 -6.88 31.21 -16.41
CA TRP A 92 -7.27 32.19 -15.39
C TRP A 92 -6.26 32.31 -14.23
N ALA A 93 -5.25 31.43 -14.16
CA ALA A 93 -4.21 31.44 -13.13
C ALA A 93 -2.90 32.08 -13.63
N ASN A 94 -2.05 32.54 -12.72
CA ASN A 94 -0.78 33.18 -13.09
C ASN A 94 0.47 32.71 -12.34
N ALA A 95 0.35 32.02 -11.20
CA ALA A 95 1.50 31.53 -10.43
C ALA A 95 1.13 30.43 -9.42
N SER A 96 2.19 29.86 -8.83
CA SER A 96 2.20 29.03 -7.62
C SER A 96 1.45 27.71 -7.72
N ALA A 97 2.13 26.69 -8.21
CA ALA A 97 1.67 25.30 -8.17
C ALA A 97 1.72 24.70 -6.75
N PHE A 98 0.88 25.18 -5.84
CA PHE A 98 0.82 24.73 -4.44
C PHE A 98 0.08 23.39 -4.31
N ALA A 99 -0.05 22.89 -3.07
CA ALA A 99 -0.64 21.60 -2.76
C ALA A 99 -1.92 21.27 -3.56
N GLY A 100 -2.08 20.00 -3.88
CA GLY A 100 -3.28 19.52 -4.54
C GLY A 100 -3.63 18.09 -4.15
N HIS A 101 -4.90 17.74 -4.35
CA HIS A 101 -5.45 16.43 -4.00
C HIS A 101 -6.22 15.86 -5.19
N CYS A 102 -5.88 14.64 -5.58
CA CYS A 102 -6.47 13.95 -6.72
C CYS A 102 -7.39 12.81 -6.27
N GLU A 103 -8.58 12.74 -6.86
CA GLU A 103 -9.55 11.69 -6.60
C GLU A 103 -10.13 11.10 -7.88
N TYR A 104 -10.45 9.81 -7.83
CA TYR A 104 -11.14 9.11 -8.91
C TYR A 104 -12.66 9.12 -8.69
N ARG A 105 -13.42 9.52 -9.71
CA ARG A 105 -14.88 9.38 -9.72
C ARG A 105 -15.43 9.26 -11.14
N ASN A 106 -16.45 8.42 -11.33
CA ASN A 106 -17.21 8.33 -12.58
C ASN A 106 -16.33 8.14 -13.85
N GLY A 107 -15.29 7.30 -13.75
CA GLY A 107 -14.41 7.01 -14.89
C GLY A 107 -13.35 8.07 -15.18
N LYS A 108 -13.21 9.10 -14.32
CA LYS A 108 -12.29 10.21 -14.48
C LYS A 108 -11.54 10.50 -13.19
N PHE A 109 -10.44 11.23 -13.32
CA PHE A 109 -9.64 11.72 -12.22
C PHE A 109 -9.80 13.23 -12.14
N TYR A 110 -9.98 13.76 -10.92
CA TYR A 110 -10.15 15.17 -10.63
C TYR A 110 -9.07 15.60 -9.65
N TRP A 111 -8.20 16.52 -10.08
CA TRP A 111 -7.12 17.04 -9.27
C TRP A 111 -7.42 18.48 -8.89
N TYR A 112 -7.74 18.68 -7.61
CA TYR A 112 -7.97 19.98 -7.00
C TYR A 112 -6.61 20.58 -6.65
N VAL A 113 -6.34 21.80 -7.11
CA VAL A 113 -5.03 22.44 -6.97
C VAL A 113 -5.16 23.86 -6.47
N ALA A 114 -4.24 24.29 -5.62
CA ALA A 114 -4.12 25.68 -5.18
C ALA A 114 -3.19 26.47 -6.11
N VAL A 115 -3.67 27.60 -6.63
CA VAL A 115 -2.92 28.50 -7.53
C VAL A 115 -3.27 29.96 -7.28
N HIS A 116 -2.39 30.88 -7.65
CA HIS A 116 -2.75 32.29 -7.69
C HIS A 116 -3.66 32.59 -8.90
N HIS A 117 -4.77 33.29 -8.63
CA HIS A 117 -5.68 33.80 -9.65
C HIS A 117 -5.07 35.02 -10.34
N ALA A 118 -5.25 35.14 -11.66
CA ALA A 118 -4.65 36.21 -12.45
C ALA A 118 -5.18 37.61 -12.07
N THR A 119 -6.48 37.71 -11.76
CA THR A 119 -7.20 38.97 -11.58
C THR A 119 -7.95 39.16 -10.24
N ILE A 120 -8.09 38.12 -9.41
CA ILE A 120 -8.76 38.17 -8.10
C ILE A 120 -7.63 38.07 -7.07
N LYS A 121 -7.50 39.07 -6.19
CA LYS A 121 -6.30 39.33 -5.37
C LYS A 121 -6.61 40.01 -4.04
N GLN A 122 -7.83 39.84 -3.53
CA GLN A 122 -8.32 40.60 -2.39
C GLN A 122 -7.59 40.16 -1.13
N ASP A 123 -7.45 38.84 -0.96
CA ASP A 123 -6.78 38.23 0.17
C ASP A 123 -5.72 37.26 -0.38
N GLU A 124 -4.58 37.84 -0.78
CA GLU A 124 -3.44 37.14 -1.41
C GLU A 124 -3.72 36.49 -2.78
N GLY A 125 -4.98 36.30 -3.17
CA GLY A 125 -5.39 35.88 -4.50
C GLY A 125 -5.21 34.39 -4.80
N PHE A 126 -5.05 33.56 -3.77
CA PHE A 126 -5.07 32.11 -3.95
C PHE A 126 -6.49 31.63 -4.27
N ALA A 127 -6.56 30.65 -5.16
CA ALA A 127 -7.79 30.07 -5.67
C ALA A 127 -7.62 28.56 -5.84
N ILE A 128 -8.72 27.83 -5.75
CA ILE A 128 -8.75 26.38 -6.00
C ILE A 128 -9.28 26.13 -7.40
N GLY A 129 -8.47 25.48 -8.24
CA GLY A 129 -8.84 24.99 -9.56
C GLY A 129 -9.08 23.49 -9.56
N VAL A 130 -9.73 22.98 -10.63
CA VAL A 130 -9.90 21.53 -10.84
C VAL A 130 -9.39 21.15 -12.21
N ALA A 131 -8.39 20.27 -12.27
CA ALA A 131 -7.99 19.59 -13.50
C ALA A 131 -8.69 18.24 -13.63
N VAL A 132 -8.98 17.81 -14.86
CA VAL A 132 -9.58 16.51 -15.17
C VAL A 132 -8.75 15.71 -16.17
N ALA A 133 -8.66 14.41 -15.94
CA ALA A 133 -8.01 13.45 -16.83
C ALA A 133 -8.74 12.09 -16.87
N ASN A 134 -8.41 11.27 -17.89
CA ASN A 134 -8.90 9.89 -17.99
C ASN A 134 -7.91 8.87 -17.35
N HIS A 135 -6.74 9.32 -16.94
CA HIS A 135 -5.70 8.50 -16.29
C HIS A 135 -4.97 9.39 -15.25
N PRO A 136 -4.52 8.85 -14.10
CA PRO A 136 -3.89 9.64 -13.04
C PRO A 136 -2.55 10.28 -13.45
N SER A 137 -1.89 9.76 -14.48
CA SER A 137 -0.70 10.41 -15.07
C SER A 137 -1.02 11.43 -16.17
N GLY A 138 -2.30 11.76 -16.39
CA GLY A 138 -2.74 12.70 -17.41
C GLY A 138 -3.00 12.07 -18.79
N PRO A 139 -3.07 12.88 -19.86
CA PRO A 139 -2.91 14.34 -19.86
C PRO A 139 -4.03 15.04 -19.09
N TRP A 140 -3.68 16.14 -18.43
CA TRP A 140 -4.60 16.94 -17.62
C TRP A 140 -5.10 18.17 -18.38
N THR A 141 -6.36 18.54 -18.14
CA THR A 141 -7.00 19.73 -18.70
C THR A 141 -7.79 20.47 -17.63
N ASP A 142 -7.92 21.79 -17.73
CA ASP A 142 -8.79 22.57 -16.85
C ASP A 142 -10.25 22.12 -17.04
N ALA A 143 -10.86 21.60 -15.96
CA ALA A 143 -12.20 21.04 -16.00
C ALA A 143 -13.30 22.10 -16.10
N LEU A 144 -12.99 23.34 -15.68
CA LEU A 144 -13.96 24.41 -15.48
C LEU A 144 -13.74 25.60 -16.42
N GLY A 145 -12.49 25.87 -16.80
CA GLY A 145 -12.10 27.10 -17.49
C GLY A 145 -12.09 28.33 -16.58
N HIS A 146 -12.37 28.17 -15.29
CA HIS A 146 -12.36 29.17 -14.21
C HIS A 146 -12.08 28.48 -12.86
N ALA A 147 -11.79 29.25 -11.82
CA ALA A 147 -11.59 28.73 -10.46
C ALA A 147 -12.90 28.21 -9.83
N LEU A 148 -12.80 27.14 -9.03
CA LEU A 148 -13.90 26.62 -8.21
C LEU A 148 -14.11 27.44 -6.93
N VAL A 149 -13.01 27.86 -6.29
CA VAL A 149 -13.01 28.72 -5.10
C VAL A 149 -12.07 29.88 -5.32
N THR A 150 -12.47 31.08 -4.91
CA THR A 150 -11.70 32.33 -4.96
C THR A 150 -12.04 33.20 -3.76
N ASP A 151 -11.35 34.34 -3.60
CA ASP A 151 -11.68 35.38 -2.61
C ASP A 151 -13.07 36.03 -2.79
N ASN A 152 -13.80 35.70 -3.87
CA ASN A 152 -15.19 36.14 -4.06
C ASN A 152 -16.20 35.05 -3.70
N THR A 153 -15.75 33.85 -3.34
CA THR A 153 -16.62 32.74 -2.95
C THR A 153 -17.25 33.07 -1.59
N GLN A 154 -18.55 32.81 -1.43
CA GLN A 154 -19.21 33.07 -0.16
C GLN A 154 -18.54 32.29 0.98
N ASN A 155 -18.18 32.99 2.07
CA ASN A 155 -17.50 32.41 3.24
C ASN A 155 -16.15 31.75 2.90
N ASP A 156 -15.36 32.34 2.01
CA ASP A 156 -13.99 31.93 1.76
C ASP A 156 -13.05 32.29 2.93
N VAL A 157 -11.74 32.15 2.68
CA VAL A 157 -10.65 32.49 3.60
C VAL A 157 -9.50 33.14 2.84
N ALA A 158 -8.72 33.95 3.55
CA ALA A 158 -7.64 34.75 2.97
C ALA A 158 -6.50 33.95 2.29
N LEU A 159 -6.45 32.63 2.48
CA LEU A 159 -5.56 31.75 1.75
C LEU A 159 -6.35 30.49 1.38
N ASN A 160 -6.95 30.51 0.19
CA ASN A 160 -7.68 29.37 -0.35
C ASN A 160 -6.71 28.32 -0.90
N ILE A 161 -5.98 27.64 0.00
CA ILE A 161 -4.92 26.67 -0.29
C ILE A 161 -5.20 25.30 0.32
N ASP A 162 -4.42 24.30 -0.10
CA ASP A 162 -4.41 22.94 0.42
C ASP A 162 -5.79 22.24 0.35
N PRO A 163 -6.39 22.13 -0.85
CA PRO A 163 -7.64 21.39 -1.00
C PRO A 163 -7.43 19.92 -0.65
N ALA A 164 -8.32 19.36 0.17
CA ALA A 164 -8.36 17.94 0.48
C ALA A 164 -9.77 17.38 0.32
N ILE A 165 -9.88 16.25 -0.38
CA ILE A 165 -11.15 15.61 -0.65
C ILE A 165 -11.36 14.45 0.30
N PHE A 166 -12.61 14.24 0.71
CA PHE A 166 -13.00 13.13 1.56
C PHE A 166 -14.39 12.62 1.20
N TYR A 167 -14.52 11.30 1.09
CA TYR A 167 -15.79 10.63 0.87
C TYR A 167 -16.38 10.13 2.18
N ASP A 168 -17.66 10.44 2.41
CA ASP A 168 -18.45 9.89 3.52
C ASP A 168 -19.70 9.21 2.99
N GLY A 169 -19.58 7.92 2.66
CA GLY A 169 -20.60 7.23 1.88
C GLY A 169 -20.70 7.84 0.48
N ASP A 170 -21.88 8.30 0.11
CA ASP A 170 -22.12 8.96 -1.19
C ASP A 170 -21.79 10.46 -1.16
N ASP A 171 -21.68 11.07 0.02
CA ASP A 171 -21.33 12.49 0.19
C ASP A 171 -19.85 12.72 -0.11
N ILE A 172 -19.55 13.86 -0.73
CA ILE A 172 -18.21 14.29 -1.12
C ILE A 172 -17.94 15.62 -0.45
N TRP A 173 -16.86 15.70 0.30
CA TRP A 173 -16.45 16.91 1.01
C TRP A 173 -15.10 17.39 0.52
N MET A 174 -14.97 18.69 0.36
CA MET A 174 -13.68 19.37 0.16
C MET A 174 -13.37 20.21 1.39
N TYR A 175 -12.14 20.14 1.86
CA TYR A 175 -11.58 20.89 2.98
C TYR A 175 -10.42 21.76 2.47
N TRP A 176 -10.24 22.96 3.02
CA TRP A 176 -9.11 23.84 2.67
C TRP A 176 -8.93 24.95 3.72
N GLY A 177 -7.87 25.74 3.56
CA GLY A 177 -7.68 27.00 4.27
C GLY A 177 -6.35 27.10 5.00
N SER A 178 -6.12 28.26 5.63
CA SER A 178 -4.90 28.55 6.37
C SER A 178 -5.15 29.46 7.59
N TRP A 179 -4.14 29.70 8.42
CA TRP A 179 -4.10 30.67 9.54
C TRP A 179 -5.34 30.68 10.45
N ASN A 180 -5.66 29.54 11.08
CA ASN A 180 -6.84 29.33 11.95
C ASN A 180 -8.21 29.50 11.26
N ALA A 181 -8.24 29.63 9.93
CA ALA A 181 -9.45 29.72 9.13
C ALA A 181 -9.53 28.53 8.18
N GLY A 182 -10.15 27.44 8.64
CA GLY A 182 -10.45 26.26 7.83
C GLY A 182 -11.88 26.27 7.31
N ARG A 183 -12.09 25.76 6.10
CA ARG A 183 -13.40 25.59 5.48
C ARG A 183 -13.61 24.16 5.01
N ARG A 184 -14.86 23.71 5.08
CA ARG A 184 -15.32 22.53 4.36
C ARG A 184 -16.57 22.83 3.56
N VAL A 185 -16.79 22.07 2.49
CA VAL A 185 -17.98 22.23 1.64
C VAL A 185 -18.36 20.90 1.04
N LYS A 186 -19.66 20.66 0.83
CA LYS A 186 -20.11 19.54 0.01
C LYS A 186 -19.86 19.84 -1.47
N LEU A 187 -19.39 18.84 -2.21
CA LEU A 187 -19.32 18.88 -3.67
C LEU A 187 -20.51 18.15 -4.28
N LYS A 188 -20.91 18.55 -5.48
CA LYS A 188 -21.84 17.76 -6.30
C LYS A 188 -21.13 16.51 -6.83
N GLU A 189 -21.91 15.53 -7.23
CA GLU A 189 -21.41 14.26 -7.78
C GLU A 189 -20.50 14.42 -9.02
N ASN A 190 -20.63 15.54 -9.75
CA ASN A 190 -19.81 15.83 -10.92
C ASN A 190 -18.39 16.32 -10.61
N MET A 191 -18.03 16.48 -9.32
CA MET A 191 -16.69 16.85 -8.85
C MET A 191 -16.21 18.25 -9.28
N ILE A 192 -17.09 19.09 -9.82
CA ILE A 192 -16.70 20.41 -10.36
C ILE A 192 -17.63 21.54 -9.90
N GLU A 193 -18.59 21.24 -9.01
CA GLU A 193 -19.51 22.23 -8.47
C GLU A 193 -19.65 22.07 -6.95
N LEU A 194 -19.76 23.20 -6.25
CA LEU A 194 -20.13 23.21 -4.85
C LEU A 194 -21.63 22.86 -4.71
N ALA A 195 -21.95 21.99 -3.77
CA ALA A 195 -23.33 21.61 -3.43
C ALA A 195 -23.87 22.38 -2.22
N SER A 196 -23.02 23.10 -1.49
CA SER A 196 -23.38 23.93 -0.35
C SER A 196 -22.52 25.19 -0.30
N THR A 197 -22.90 26.15 0.55
CA THR A 197 -21.98 27.22 0.96
C THR A 197 -20.87 26.60 1.84
N PRO A 198 -19.61 27.04 1.71
CA PRO A 198 -18.53 26.70 2.62
C PRO A 198 -18.89 26.97 4.08
N GLU A 199 -18.51 26.06 4.97
CA GLU A 199 -18.71 26.18 6.42
C GLU A 199 -17.40 26.04 7.21
N ASP A 200 -17.35 26.65 8.39
CA ASP A 200 -16.17 26.64 9.25
C ASP A 200 -15.82 25.24 9.74
N ILE A 201 -14.53 24.93 9.71
CA ILE A 201 -14.00 23.78 10.45
C ILE A 201 -13.64 24.24 11.86
N LYS A 202 -14.27 23.62 12.87
CA LYS A 202 -13.98 23.91 14.29
C LYS A 202 -12.83 23.04 14.79
N ILE A 203 -11.60 23.39 14.39
CA ILE A 203 -10.36 22.73 14.81
C ILE A 203 -9.45 23.73 15.52
N LYS A 204 -8.90 23.32 16.65
CA LYS A 204 -8.01 24.16 17.46
C LYS A 204 -6.60 24.17 16.87
N ASP A 205 -5.97 25.35 16.88
CA ASP A 205 -4.60 25.59 16.42
C ASP A 205 -4.38 25.16 14.95
N PHE A 206 -5.41 25.28 14.11
CA PHE A 206 -5.34 24.95 12.69
C PHE A 206 -4.41 25.94 11.99
N PHE A 207 -3.33 25.46 11.37
CA PHE A 207 -2.50 26.28 10.50
C PHE A 207 -2.87 26.06 9.03
N GLU A 208 -2.71 24.87 8.46
CA GLU A 208 -3.02 24.56 7.04
C GLU A 208 -3.05 23.03 6.79
N ALA A 209 -2.97 22.59 5.54
CA ALA A 209 -2.85 21.19 5.11
C ALA A 209 -3.90 20.24 5.74
N PRO A 210 -5.21 20.47 5.57
CA PRO A 210 -6.23 19.56 6.09
C PRO A 210 -6.11 18.17 5.44
N TRP A 211 -6.28 17.11 6.22
CA TRP A 211 -6.35 15.74 5.70
C TRP A 211 -7.30 14.88 6.53
N MET A 212 -8.19 14.16 5.84
CA MET A 212 -9.25 13.37 6.44
C MET A 212 -9.08 11.89 6.13
N HIS A 213 -9.25 11.03 7.14
CA HIS A 213 -9.39 9.59 6.93
C HIS A 213 -10.25 8.94 8.02
N LYS A 214 -10.65 7.68 7.78
CA LYS A 214 -11.38 6.84 8.73
C LYS A 214 -10.56 5.64 9.15
N TYR A 215 -10.62 5.29 10.43
CA TYR A 215 -10.03 4.06 10.95
C TYR A 215 -10.80 3.56 12.18
N ARG A 216 -11.13 2.25 12.22
CA ARG A 216 -11.90 1.60 13.30
C ARG A 216 -13.15 2.39 13.76
N GLY A 217 -13.91 2.90 12.80
CA GLY A 217 -15.15 3.66 13.04
C GLY A 217 -14.96 5.13 13.46
N ASN A 218 -13.72 5.60 13.62
CA ASN A 218 -13.42 7.00 13.98
C ASN A 218 -13.05 7.81 12.73
N TYR A 219 -13.34 9.11 12.79
CA TYR A 219 -12.88 10.12 11.84
C TYR A 219 -11.62 10.78 12.40
N TYR A 220 -10.64 10.99 11.54
CA TYR A 220 -9.36 11.61 11.86
C TYR A 220 -9.18 12.84 10.97
N PHE A 221 -8.94 13.98 11.60
CA PHE A 221 -8.58 15.23 10.92
C PHE A 221 -7.14 15.57 11.31
N SER A 222 -6.19 15.35 10.41
CA SER A 222 -4.79 15.76 10.57
C SER A 222 -4.52 17.06 9.81
N TYR A 223 -3.65 17.90 10.34
CA TYR A 223 -3.42 19.26 9.86
C TYR A 223 -2.06 19.79 10.34
N ALA A 224 -1.49 20.73 9.59
CA ALA A 224 -0.37 21.52 10.07
C ALA A 224 -0.85 22.45 11.19
N SER A 225 -0.05 22.63 12.24
CA SER A 225 -0.41 23.40 13.42
C SER A 225 0.74 24.29 13.91
N GLY A 226 0.45 25.58 14.14
CA GLY A 226 1.44 26.61 14.47
C GLY A 226 2.40 26.96 13.32
N TYR A 227 3.33 27.88 13.57
CA TYR A 227 4.38 28.26 12.62
C TYR A 227 5.71 28.60 13.35
N PRO A 228 6.87 27.99 13.00
CA PRO A 228 7.02 26.79 12.19
C PRO A 228 6.14 25.65 12.71
N SER A 229 5.56 24.90 11.79
CA SER A 229 4.45 23.99 12.05
C SER A 229 4.90 22.61 12.52
N THR A 230 4.01 21.93 13.23
CA THR A 230 3.99 20.46 13.41
C THR A 230 2.79 19.88 12.67
N THR A 231 2.75 18.56 12.45
CA THR A 231 1.50 17.90 12.08
C THR A 231 0.78 17.43 13.33
N ASN A 232 -0.43 17.94 13.56
CA ASN A 232 -1.31 17.55 14.64
C ASN A 232 -2.50 16.75 14.10
N TYR A 233 -3.24 16.09 15.00
CA TYR A 233 -4.52 15.47 14.63
C TYR A 233 -5.58 15.58 15.72
N SER A 234 -6.82 15.51 15.27
CA SER A 234 -8.01 15.39 16.11
C SER A 234 -8.86 14.20 15.68
N MET A 235 -9.61 13.63 16.61
CA MET A 235 -10.52 12.51 16.38
C MET A 235 -11.97 12.88 16.69
N ALA A 236 -12.91 12.29 15.96
CA ALA A 236 -14.34 12.39 16.23
C ALA A 236 -15.07 11.09 15.85
N SER A 237 -16.24 10.86 16.44
CA SER A 237 -17.15 9.76 16.05
C SER A 237 -18.09 10.14 14.89
N SER A 238 -18.12 11.41 14.48
CA SER A 238 -18.88 11.91 13.34
C SER A 238 -18.13 13.03 12.61
N LEU A 239 -18.46 13.27 11.34
CA LEU A 239 -17.91 14.41 10.58
C LEU A 239 -18.16 15.76 11.25
N ASN A 240 -19.25 15.92 11.98
CA ASN A 240 -19.64 17.18 12.61
C ASN A 240 -18.93 17.43 13.94
N GLY A 241 -18.06 16.51 14.37
CA GLY A 241 -17.42 16.56 15.68
C GLY A 241 -18.37 16.12 16.80
N PRO A 242 -18.13 16.56 18.05
CA PRO A 242 -17.02 17.41 18.46
C PRO A 242 -15.66 16.74 18.20
N TRP A 243 -14.67 17.55 17.82
CA TRP A 243 -13.31 17.09 17.56
C TRP A 243 -12.48 17.11 18.84
N THR A 244 -11.86 15.98 19.17
CA THR A 244 -10.94 15.85 20.31
C THR A 244 -9.51 15.92 19.81
N GLN A 245 -8.78 16.97 20.19
CA GLN A 245 -7.36 17.12 19.84
C GLN A 245 -6.52 16.03 20.53
N LYS A 246 -5.69 15.33 19.76
CA LYS A 246 -4.89 14.20 20.22
C LYS A 246 -3.38 14.51 20.30
N GLY A 247 -2.96 15.62 19.70
CA GLY A 247 -1.60 16.15 19.80
C GLY A 247 -0.79 16.00 18.51
N VAL A 248 0.53 16.08 18.65
CA VAL A 248 1.50 16.08 17.56
C VAL A 248 1.80 14.65 17.09
N ILE A 249 1.71 14.40 15.79
CA ILE A 249 2.14 13.14 15.15
C ILE A 249 3.45 13.29 14.37
N ASN A 250 3.72 14.47 13.79
CA ASN A 250 5.00 14.77 13.16
C ASN A 250 5.56 16.07 13.74
N ASP A 251 6.80 16.02 14.22
CA ASP A 251 7.47 17.19 14.81
C ASP A 251 7.84 18.22 13.73
N LYS A 252 8.35 19.37 14.18
CA LYS A 252 8.98 20.35 13.31
C LYS A 252 10.07 19.69 12.48
N LEU A 253 10.16 20.15 11.24
CA LEU A 253 11.12 19.65 10.27
C LEU A 253 12.37 20.53 10.29
N ASP A 254 13.53 19.90 10.17
CA ASP A 254 14.76 20.64 9.99
C ASP A 254 14.75 21.29 8.60
N ASN A 255 15.13 22.56 8.54
CA ASN A 255 15.24 23.34 7.31
C ASN A 255 13.93 23.52 6.51
N SER A 256 12.76 23.27 7.11
CA SER A 256 11.45 23.55 6.52
C SER A 256 10.49 24.05 7.61
N GLU A 257 9.88 25.22 7.43
CA GLU A 257 8.96 25.78 8.42
C GLU A 257 7.54 25.19 8.32
N THR A 258 7.20 24.53 7.21
CA THR A 258 5.87 23.96 6.96
C THR A 258 5.86 22.45 7.13
N ASN A 259 4.67 21.88 7.27
CA ASN A 259 4.40 20.45 7.26
C ASN A 259 3.18 20.26 6.38
N HIS A 260 3.21 19.30 5.47
CA HIS A 260 2.03 18.87 4.74
C HIS A 260 2.03 17.35 4.70
N GLN A 261 0.89 16.73 5.00
CA GLN A 261 0.77 15.27 5.08
C GLN A 261 -0.27 14.68 4.14
N ALA A 262 -0.04 13.43 3.75
CA ALA A 262 -1.03 12.50 3.26
C ALA A 262 -1.00 11.21 4.09
N ILE A 263 -2.18 10.76 4.52
CA ILE A 263 -2.36 9.50 5.27
C ILE A 263 -3.28 8.57 4.48
N PHE A 264 -2.76 7.40 4.12
CA PHE A 264 -3.48 6.46 3.26
C PHE A 264 -3.11 5.01 3.59
N LYS A 265 -3.99 4.08 3.20
CA LYS A 265 -3.75 2.64 3.29
C LYS A 265 -3.42 2.09 1.91
N TYR A 266 -2.30 1.39 1.78
CA TYR A 266 -1.89 0.75 0.53
C TYR A 266 -1.22 -0.60 0.81
N LEU A 267 -1.52 -1.61 0.00
CA LEU A 267 -1.00 -2.98 0.18
C LEU A 267 -1.15 -3.52 1.62
N GLY A 268 -2.22 -3.11 2.31
CA GLY A 268 -2.51 -3.50 3.68
C GLY A 268 -1.89 -2.61 4.77
N HIS A 269 -0.90 -1.78 4.44
CA HIS A 269 -0.19 -0.91 5.38
C HIS A 269 -0.74 0.51 5.40
N TRP A 270 -0.65 1.17 6.56
CA TRP A 270 -0.91 2.59 6.68
C TRP A 270 0.41 3.36 6.54
N TYR A 271 0.36 4.45 5.77
CA TYR A 271 1.51 5.29 5.47
C TYR A 271 1.25 6.73 5.87
N PHE A 272 2.32 7.40 6.31
CA PHE A 272 2.40 8.83 6.50
C PHE A 272 3.39 9.39 5.50
N MET A 273 2.87 10.05 4.47
CA MET A 273 3.65 10.79 3.49
C MET A 273 3.69 12.25 3.90
N TYR A 274 4.85 12.89 3.78
CA TYR A 274 5.05 14.28 4.13
C TYR A 274 6.17 14.88 3.28
N HIS A 275 6.36 16.20 3.30
CA HIS A 275 7.59 16.78 2.75
C HIS A 275 8.60 17.04 3.87
N GLY A 276 9.89 16.91 3.58
CA GLY A 276 11.01 17.39 4.39
C GLY A 276 11.91 18.31 3.57
N ALA A 277 13.10 18.63 4.07
CA ALA A 277 14.13 19.37 3.33
C ALA A 277 15.47 18.62 3.37
N ASN A 278 15.41 17.28 3.28
CA ASN A 278 16.55 16.40 3.51
C ASN A 278 17.23 15.90 2.22
N SER A 279 16.74 16.27 1.04
CA SER A 279 17.52 16.15 -0.21
C SER A 279 18.80 17.00 -0.15
N PRO A 280 19.87 16.64 -0.90
CA PRO A 280 21.06 17.47 -1.03
C PRO A 280 20.69 18.92 -1.41
N GLY A 281 21.19 19.91 -0.67
CA GLY A 281 20.86 21.33 -0.87
C GLY A 281 19.44 21.74 -0.41
N GLY A 282 18.70 20.83 0.22
CA GLY A 282 17.34 21.03 0.70
C GLY A 282 17.24 22.18 1.71
N TRP A 283 16.14 22.92 1.60
CA TRP A 283 15.77 24.04 2.47
C TRP A 283 14.26 24.30 2.33
N THR A 284 13.73 25.33 2.99
CA THR A 284 12.28 25.52 3.07
C THR A 284 11.59 25.67 1.71
N TYR A 285 12.27 26.24 0.72
CA TYR A 285 11.78 26.38 -0.66
C TYR A 285 12.35 25.32 -1.62
N ARG A 286 12.96 24.26 -1.08
CA ARG A 286 13.59 23.13 -1.79
C ARG A 286 13.32 21.86 -0.99
N ARG A 287 12.05 21.48 -0.94
CA ARG A 287 11.56 20.37 -0.13
C ARG A 287 11.69 19.04 -0.88
N SER A 288 11.47 17.95 -0.17
CA SER A 288 11.52 16.61 -0.73
C SER A 288 10.51 15.71 -0.07
N VAL A 289 9.70 15.01 -0.88
CA VAL A 289 8.66 14.10 -0.38
C VAL A 289 9.31 12.90 0.31
N ASN A 290 8.80 12.60 1.49
CA ASN A 290 9.19 11.54 2.38
C ASN A 290 8.00 10.62 2.68
N ILE A 291 8.29 9.36 3.04
CA ILE A 291 7.27 8.40 3.47
C ILE A 291 7.78 7.52 4.60
N ASP A 292 6.92 7.30 5.60
CA ASP A 292 7.15 6.37 6.70
C ASP A 292 5.86 5.62 7.04
N TYR A 293 5.97 4.53 7.79
CA TYR A 293 4.80 3.79 8.27
C TYR A 293 4.04 4.57 9.34
N LEU A 294 2.71 4.47 9.28
CA LEU A 294 1.81 4.94 10.33
C LEU A 294 1.24 3.74 11.08
N TYR A 295 1.27 3.80 12.40
CA TYR A 295 0.71 2.77 13.27
C TYR A 295 -0.32 3.38 14.21
N TYR A 296 -1.34 2.58 14.56
CA TYR A 296 -2.32 2.92 15.58
C TYR A 296 -2.04 2.11 16.85
N ASP A 297 -2.38 2.67 18.00
CA ASP A 297 -2.39 1.93 19.26
C ASP A 297 -3.69 1.11 19.43
N GLU A 298 -3.78 0.34 20.52
CA GLU A 298 -4.95 -0.48 20.85
C GLU A 298 -6.25 0.34 20.98
N ASN A 299 -6.13 1.62 21.35
CA ASN A 299 -7.21 2.59 21.49
C ASN A 299 -7.50 3.35 20.18
N ALA A 300 -6.89 2.92 19.08
CA ALA A 300 -6.97 3.56 17.76
C ALA A 300 -6.42 4.99 17.70
N ASN A 301 -5.58 5.42 18.64
CA ASN A 301 -4.84 6.67 18.48
C ASN A 301 -3.70 6.48 17.47
N ILE A 302 -3.38 7.52 16.69
CA ILE A 302 -2.20 7.52 15.84
C ILE A 302 -0.97 7.60 16.73
N GLN A 303 -0.02 6.69 16.51
CA GLN A 303 1.30 6.75 17.13
C GLN A 303 2.17 7.79 16.42
N LYS A 304 3.05 8.45 17.18
CA LYS A 304 3.98 9.45 16.64
C LYS A 304 4.84 8.84 15.52
N ILE A 305 5.00 9.59 14.43
CA ILE A 305 5.73 9.13 13.25
C ILE A 305 7.20 8.97 13.59
N LYS A 306 7.74 7.78 13.29
CA LYS A 306 9.17 7.48 13.39
C LYS A 306 9.80 7.74 12.04
N ARG A 307 10.21 8.99 11.80
CA ARG A 307 10.89 9.39 10.55
C ARG A 307 12.16 8.58 10.34
N THR A 308 12.31 7.99 9.15
CA THR A 308 13.51 7.23 8.77
C THR A 308 14.25 7.90 7.62
N THR A 309 15.52 7.54 7.40
CA THR A 309 16.27 7.92 6.19
C THR A 309 16.18 6.87 5.08
N THR A 310 15.65 5.69 5.39
CA THR A 310 15.53 4.54 4.47
C THR A 310 14.13 4.39 3.88
N GLY A 311 13.13 5.07 4.45
CA GLY A 311 11.74 4.97 4.03
C GLY A 311 11.13 3.63 4.44
N VAL A 312 10.23 3.14 3.60
CA VAL A 312 9.42 1.93 3.85
C VAL A 312 9.97 0.72 3.13
N ASP A 313 9.66 -0.48 3.64
CA ASP A 313 10.11 -1.73 3.00
C ASP A 313 9.34 -1.98 1.70
N LYS A 314 10.00 -2.63 0.73
CA LYS A 314 9.36 -3.22 -0.44
C LYS A 314 8.23 -4.16 0.00
N VAL A 315 7.05 -3.95 -0.56
CA VAL A 315 5.84 -4.77 -0.37
C VAL A 315 5.30 -5.22 -1.72
N ASN A 316 4.47 -6.24 -1.78
CA ASN A 316 3.79 -6.63 -3.02
C ASN A 316 2.45 -7.34 -2.74
N ASN A 317 1.61 -7.43 -3.78
CA ASN A 317 0.36 -8.19 -3.77
C ASN A 317 0.52 -9.61 -4.35
N ALA A 318 1.74 -10.15 -4.44
CA ALA A 318 1.94 -11.46 -5.05
C ALA A 318 1.25 -12.55 -4.18
N PRO A 319 0.36 -13.38 -4.74
CA PRO A 319 -0.29 -14.42 -3.97
C PRO A 319 0.73 -15.48 -3.55
N LEU A 320 0.55 -16.03 -2.35
CA LEU A 320 1.29 -17.22 -1.92
C LEU A 320 0.81 -18.43 -2.70
N ALA A 321 1.74 -19.31 -3.07
CA ALA A 321 1.40 -20.58 -3.68
C ALA A 321 0.66 -21.48 -2.68
N GLU A 322 -0.24 -22.32 -3.18
CA GLU A 322 -0.88 -23.35 -2.37
C GLU A 322 0.12 -24.48 -2.10
N GLY A 323 0.05 -25.09 -0.92
CA GLY A 323 0.96 -26.16 -0.53
C GLY A 323 1.32 -26.19 0.95
N GLY A 324 2.31 -27.02 1.29
CA GLY A 324 2.84 -27.18 2.64
C GLY A 324 3.89 -26.14 3.00
N TYR A 325 3.81 -25.61 4.22
CA TYR A 325 4.69 -24.58 4.75
C TYR A 325 5.02 -24.81 6.22
N ARG A 326 6.21 -24.35 6.62
CA ARG A 326 6.55 -24.06 8.01
C ARG A 326 6.58 -22.54 8.18
N LEU A 327 5.77 -22.02 9.10
CA LEU A 327 5.67 -20.58 9.37
C LEU A 327 6.66 -20.22 10.47
N MET A 328 7.69 -19.44 10.15
CA MET A 328 8.78 -19.08 11.06
C MET A 328 8.64 -17.63 11.52
N VAL A 329 8.60 -17.37 12.82
CA VAL A 329 8.52 -15.99 13.32
C VAL A 329 9.85 -15.28 13.13
N SER A 330 9.82 -14.09 12.55
CA SER A 330 11.03 -13.40 12.09
C SER A 330 11.99 -12.99 13.21
N HIS A 331 11.50 -12.65 14.41
CA HIS A 331 12.37 -12.20 15.51
C HIS A 331 13.09 -13.33 16.28
N SER A 332 12.55 -14.55 16.23
CA SER A 332 13.01 -15.70 17.02
C SER A 332 13.40 -16.92 16.19
N ASN A 333 12.99 -16.97 14.92
CA ASN A 333 13.08 -18.13 14.05
C ASN A 333 12.45 -19.40 14.67
N MET A 334 11.45 -19.23 15.54
CA MET A 334 10.59 -20.31 16.04
C MET A 334 9.47 -20.62 15.03
N ALA A 335 9.02 -21.86 15.00
CA ALA A 335 7.94 -22.33 14.13
C ALA A 335 6.58 -22.18 14.82
N LEU A 336 5.55 -21.80 14.06
CA LEU A 336 4.16 -21.89 14.50
C LEU A 336 3.75 -23.36 14.62
N GLU A 337 3.19 -23.72 15.77
CA GLU A 337 2.82 -25.10 16.12
C GLU A 337 1.37 -25.17 16.61
N ASP A 338 0.70 -26.28 16.28
CA ASP A 338 -0.59 -26.67 16.87
C ASP A 338 -0.50 -28.14 17.31
N GLU A 339 -0.09 -28.37 18.55
CA GLU A 339 -0.16 -29.70 19.18
C GLU A 339 -1.12 -29.66 20.38
N ASN A 340 -0.97 -28.65 21.23
CA ASN A 340 -1.80 -28.40 22.41
C ASN A 340 -2.33 -26.95 22.43
N GLY A 341 -2.56 -26.38 21.24
CA GLY A 341 -2.92 -24.98 21.04
C GLY A 341 -1.88 -24.23 20.22
N ILE A 342 -2.24 -23.01 19.78
CA ILE A 342 -1.39 -22.19 18.91
C ILE A 342 -0.27 -21.52 19.71
N VAL A 343 0.94 -22.03 19.51
CA VAL A 343 2.16 -21.51 20.14
C VAL A 343 3.29 -21.40 19.12
N VAL A 344 4.39 -20.78 19.55
CA VAL A 344 5.67 -20.83 18.83
C VAL A 344 6.63 -21.78 19.53
N GLN A 345 7.28 -22.64 18.76
CA GLN A 345 8.16 -23.69 19.25
C GLN A 345 9.48 -23.70 18.51
N ARG A 346 10.52 -24.27 19.12
CA ARG A 346 11.79 -24.54 18.42
C ARG A 346 11.50 -25.38 17.16
N PRO A 347 12.12 -25.05 16.02
CA PRO A 347 11.91 -25.82 14.80
C PRO A 347 12.36 -27.27 15.02
N ALA A 348 11.43 -28.20 14.89
CA ALA A 348 11.73 -29.62 14.94
C ALA A 348 12.26 -30.10 13.59
N ALA A 349 12.76 -31.34 13.55
CA ALA A 349 13.12 -32.01 12.29
C ALA A 349 11.92 -32.05 11.33
N ASP A 350 12.16 -32.26 10.04
CA ASP A 350 11.15 -32.17 8.97
C ASP A 350 9.97 -33.13 9.07
N SER A 351 9.99 -34.04 10.05
CA SER A 351 8.92 -35.01 10.38
C SER A 351 7.97 -34.56 11.50
N ALA A 352 8.05 -33.32 11.99
CA ALA A 352 7.16 -32.81 13.03
C ALA A 352 5.87 -32.23 12.43
N ASP A 353 4.86 -33.10 12.28
CA ASP A 353 3.59 -32.81 11.60
C ASP A 353 2.83 -31.62 12.21
N ALA A 354 2.95 -31.39 13.53
CA ALA A 354 2.28 -30.28 14.23
C ALA A 354 2.82 -28.88 13.86
N GLN A 355 3.99 -28.79 13.23
CA GLN A 355 4.59 -27.55 12.73
C GLN A 355 4.38 -27.35 11.21
N LEU A 356 3.69 -28.27 10.55
CA LEU A 356 3.39 -28.20 9.13
C LEU A 356 1.99 -27.63 8.90
N TRP A 357 1.90 -26.68 7.98
CA TRP A 357 0.67 -25.98 7.66
C TRP A 357 0.40 -26.03 6.16
N VAL A 358 -0.84 -26.29 5.79
CA VAL A 358 -1.30 -26.30 4.40
C VAL A 358 -2.01 -24.98 4.11
N ILE A 359 -1.49 -24.25 3.12
CA ILE A 359 -2.15 -23.07 2.56
C ILE A 359 -2.97 -23.51 1.34
N ALA A 360 -4.23 -23.10 1.33
CA ALA A 360 -5.11 -23.18 0.16
C ALA A 360 -5.79 -21.83 -0.07
N LYS A 361 -6.23 -21.57 -1.30
CA LYS A 361 -7.03 -20.36 -1.59
C LYS A 361 -8.40 -20.45 -0.95
N GLY A 362 -8.86 -19.33 -0.40
CA GLY A 362 -10.21 -19.16 0.11
C GLY A 362 -11.17 -18.62 -0.96
N ASP A 363 -12.24 -17.98 -0.49
CA ASP A 363 -13.38 -17.60 -1.34
C ASP A 363 -13.13 -16.41 -2.28
N SER A 364 -11.98 -15.75 -2.17
CA SER A 364 -11.58 -14.65 -3.05
C SER A 364 -10.08 -14.70 -3.37
N ALA A 365 -9.64 -13.89 -4.33
CA ALA A 365 -8.24 -13.80 -4.75
C ALA A 365 -7.25 -13.45 -3.63
N ARG A 366 -7.72 -12.93 -2.48
CA ARG A 366 -6.89 -12.53 -1.34
C ARG A 366 -7.20 -13.29 -0.04
N HIS A 367 -8.12 -14.25 -0.08
CA HIS A 367 -8.37 -15.13 1.06
C HIS A 367 -7.56 -16.40 0.96
N TYR A 368 -7.10 -16.87 2.12
CA TYR A 368 -6.49 -18.18 2.27
C TYR A 368 -7.19 -18.94 3.39
N THR A 369 -7.03 -20.26 3.38
CA THR A 369 -7.19 -21.08 4.58
C THR A 369 -5.82 -21.59 4.99
N LEU A 370 -5.57 -21.68 6.29
CA LEU A 370 -4.32 -22.19 6.85
C LEU A 370 -4.64 -23.35 7.78
N LYS A 371 -4.42 -24.58 7.31
CA LYS A 371 -4.79 -25.81 8.02
C LYS A 371 -3.55 -26.47 8.60
N ASN A 372 -3.57 -26.80 9.89
CA ASN A 372 -2.50 -27.60 10.49
C ASN A 372 -2.55 -29.03 9.92
N PHE A 373 -1.39 -29.57 9.57
CA PHE A 373 -1.30 -30.89 8.96
C PHE A 373 -1.61 -32.02 9.95
N ALA A 374 -1.06 -31.97 11.18
CA ALA A 374 -1.29 -33.00 12.19
C ALA A 374 -2.72 -33.00 12.73
N THR A 375 -3.21 -31.84 13.16
CA THR A 375 -4.53 -31.76 13.83
C THR A 375 -5.69 -31.71 12.85
N GLY A 376 -5.42 -31.34 11.59
CA GLY A 376 -6.44 -31.12 10.59
C GLY A 376 -7.34 -29.91 10.86
N ARG A 377 -6.97 -29.03 11.81
CA ARG A 377 -7.75 -27.85 12.21
C ARG A 377 -7.22 -26.60 11.51
N TYR A 378 -8.08 -25.61 11.31
CA TYR A 378 -7.76 -24.35 10.65
C TYR A 378 -7.38 -23.27 11.65
N TYR A 379 -6.34 -22.50 11.34
CA TYR A 379 -5.94 -21.30 12.06
C TYR A 379 -7.07 -20.26 11.99
N CYS A 380 -7.61 -19.90 13.16
CA CYS A 380 -8.80 -19.06 13.31
C CYS A 380 -8.59 -18.04 14.44
N PRO A 381 -7.94 -16.91 14.15
CA PRO A 381 -7.74 -15.84 15.12
C PRO A 381 -9.06 -15.17 15.51
N PRO A 382 -9.20 -14.78 16.78
CA PRO A 382 -10.34 -14.00 17.25
C PRO A 382 -10.35 -12.60 16.63
N LYS A 383 -11.53 -11.95 16.65
CA LYS A 383 -11.69 -10.54 16.23
C LYS A 383 -11.50 -9.55 17.39
N ALA A 384 -11.07 -10.04 18.55
CA ALA A 384 -10.83 -9.24 19.74
C ALA A 384 -9.33 -8.94 19.89
N LEU A 385 -9.02 -7.83 20.55
CA LEU A 385 -7.66 -7.50 20.98
C LEU A 385 -7.25 -8.39 22.17
N LEU A 386 -5.97 -8.77 22.23
CA LEU A 386 -5.38 -9.54 23.33
C LEU A 386 -6.05 -10.90 23.59
N ASP A 387 -6.61 -11.54 22.56
CA ASP A 387 -7.13 -12.91 22.68
C ASP A 387 -6.20 -13.90 21.98
N THR A 388 -6.07 -15.08 22.56
CA THR A 388 -5.18 -16.13 22.04
C THR A 388 -5.76 -16.69 20.76
N VAL A 389 -4.91 -16.85 19.75
CA VAL A 389 -5.30 -17.48 18.49
C VAL A 389 -5.67 -18.94 18.72
N LYS A 390 -6.75 -19.39 18.09
CA LYS A 390 -7.30 -20.74 18.24
C LYS A 390 -7.38 -21.43 16.89
N THR A 391 -7.71 -22.72 16.91
CA THR A 391 -8.04 -23.48 15.71
C THR A 391 -9.48 -23.97 15.70
N SER A 392 -10.03 -24.16 14.50
CA SER A 392 -11.40 -24.63 14.27
C SER A 392 -11.42 -25.85 13.36
N GLU A 393 -12.45 -26.68 13.50
CA GLU A 393 -12.72 -27.77 12.53
C GLU A 393 -13.30 -27.23 11.23
N THR A 394 -13.95 -26.06 11.29
CA THR A 394 -14.47 -25.35 10.12
C THR A 394 -13.41 -24.39 9.59
N ALA A 395 -13.29 -24.31 8.27
CA ALA A 395 -12.34 -23.41 7.63
C ALA A 395 -12.61 -21.95 8.00
N CYS A 396 -11.54 -21.22 8.32
CA CYS A 396 -11.57 -19.77 8.49
C CYS A 396 -10.85 -19.12 7.31
N ASN A 397 -11.49 -18.11 6.71
CA ASN A 397 -10.84 -17.25 5.75
C ASN A 397 -9.89 -16.31 6.50
N ILE A 398 -8.62 -16.39 6.13
CA ILE A 398 -7.58 -15.50 6.64
C ILE A 398 -7.03 -14.65 5.51
N ARG A 399 -6.39 -13.54 5.90
CA ARG A 399 -5.57 -12.74 4.98
C ARG A 399 -4.11 -12.94 5.34
N ILE A 400 -3.28 -13.10 4.32
CA ILE A 400 -1.83 -13.10 4.44
C ILE A 400 -1.32 -11.91 3.64
N GLU A 401 -0.79 -10.90 4.31
CA GLU A 401 -0.28 -9.70 3.65
C GLU A 401 1.24 -9.65 3.74
N ASN A 402 1.87 -9.24 2.64
CA ASN A 402 3.31 -9.06 2.62
C ASN A 402 3.70 -7.93 3.59
N ALA A 403 4.39 -8.29 4.66
CA ALA A 403 4.89 -7.31 5.64
C ALA A 403 6.06 -6.53 5.08
N SER A 404 6.94 -7.26 4.41
CA SER A 404 8.14 -6.81 3.73
C SER A 404 8.64 -8.02 2.95
N VAL A 405 9.10 -7.80 1.73
CA VAL A 405 9.68 -8.86 0.89
C VAL A 405 10.82 -9.61 1.61
N ASN A 406 11.53 -8.94 2.52
CA ASN A 406 12.64 -9.54 3.26
C ASN A 406 12.24 -10.14 4.62
N LYS A 407 11.22 -9.58 5.29
CA LYS A 407 10.86 -9.95 6.67
C LYS A 407 9.69 -10.94 6.75
N GLY A 408 8.99 -11.21 5.65
CA GLY A 408 7.89 -12.18 5.61
C GLY A 408 6.52 -11.50 5.60
N TYR A 409 5.53 -12.16 6.20
CA TYR A 409 4.12 -11.81 6.05
C TYR A 409 3.44 -11.61 7.40
N TYR A 410 2.42 -10.76 7.42
CA TYR A 410 1.43 -10.70 8.49
C TYR A 410 0.32 -11.72 8.23
N VAL A 411 -0.15 -12.37 9.29
CA VAL A 411 -1.27 -13.31 9.24
C VAL A 411 -2.43 -12.72 10.04
N TYR A 412 -3.56 -12.50 9.38
CA TYR A 412 -4.76 -11.89 9.96
C TYR A 412 -5.83 -12.95 10.20
N GLY A 413 -6.75 -12.68 11.15
CA GLY A 413 -7.84 -13.62 11.42
C GLY A 413 -9.02 -13.56 10.49
N ASP A 414 -9.25 -12.40 9.89
CA ASP A 414 -10.30 -12.15 8.92
C ASP A 414 -9.88 -10.96 8.04
N TYR A 415 -10.45 -10.83 6.86
CA TYR A 415 -10.15 -9.76 5.91
C TYR A 415 -10.44 -8.37 6.46
N ASP A 416 -11.56 -8.22 7.18
CA ASP A 416 -11.96 -6.97 7.80
C ASP A 416 -11.26 -6.71 9.14
N SER A 417 -10.44 -7.65 9.61
CA SER A 417 -9.71 -7.47 10.86
C SER A 417 -8.52 -6.53 10.67
N ASP A 418 -8.39 -5.58 11.59
CA ASP A 418 -7.20 -4.75 11.75
C ASP A 418 -6.13 -5.41 12.64
N PHE A 419 -6.40 -6.61 13.18
CA PHE A 419 -5.52 -7.31 14.10
C PHE A 419 -4.74 -8.43 13.40
N VAL A 420 -3.46 -8.55 13.78
CA VAL A 420 -2.51 -9.54 13.26
C VAL A 420 -2.15 -10.54 14.35
N GLY A 421 -1.70 -11.73 13.93
CA GLY A 421 -1.01 -12.65 14.83
C GLY A 421 0.27 -12.04 15.39
N ASP A 422 0.43 -12.11 16.71
CA ASP A 422 1.52 -11.51 17.46
C ASP A 422 2.02 -12.50 18.52
N VAL A 423 3.33 -12.78 18.54
CA VAL A 423 3.91 -13.58 19.63
C VAL A 423 3.96 -12.74 20.90
N LEU A 424 3.22 -13.20 21.91
CA LEU A 424 3.02 -12.48 23.17
C LEU A 424 4.35 -11.99 23.77
N ASN A 425 4.37 -10.70 24.15
CA ASN A 425 5.50 -10.02 24.78
C ASN A 425 6.80 -10.04 23.97
N ILE A 426 6.74 -10.23 22.64
CA ILE A 426 7.94 -10.32 21.78
C ILE A 426 8.88 -11.46 22.27
N SER A 427 8.33 -12.44 22.97
CA SER A 427 9.12 -13.47 23.64
C SER A 427 9.86 -14.34 22.62
N LYS A 428 11.07 -14.77 22.97
CA LYS A 428 11.87 -15.73 22.20
C LYS A 428 11.83 -17.14 22.81
N ASP A 429 10.98 -17.35 23.80
CA ASP A 429 10.83 -18.62 24.51
C ASP A 429 9.88 -19.57 23.77
N ALA A 430 10.20 -20.85 23.83
CA ALA A 430 9.36 -21.93 23.33
C ALA A 430 8.05 -22.03 24.12
N GLY A 431 6.97 -22.41 23.43
CA GLY A 431 5.63 -22.58 24.02
C GLY A 431 4.86 -21.28 24.20
N MET A 432 5.37 -20.15 23.71
CA MET A 432 4.68 -18.87 23.84
C MET A 432 3.46 -18.78 22.92
N PRO A 433 2.30 -18.31 23.43
CA PRO A 433 1.09 -18.21 22.63
C PRO A 433 1.22 -17.12 21.55
N VAL A 434 0.52 -17.34 20.44
CA VAL A 434 0.21 -16.29 19.48
C VAL A 434 -1.14 -15.67 19.87
N ILE A 435 -1.18 -14.36 19.99
CA ILE A 435 -2.38 -13.58 20.28
C ILE A 435 -2.75 -12.71 19.07
N THR A 436 -3.92 -12.09 19.11
CA THR A 436 -4.29 -11.01 18.18
C THR A 436 -3.95 -9.65 18.78
N TRP A 437 -3.24 -8.83 18.00
CA TRP A 437 -2.80 -7.51 18.42
C TRP A 437 -2.91 -6.47 17.29
N VAL A 438 -2.87 -5.18 17.64
CA VAL A 438 -2.72 -4.11 16.63
C VAL A 438 -1.39 -4.26 15.91
N ARG A 439 -1.35 -3.86 14.64
CA ARG A 439 -0.08 -3.83 13.89
C ARG A 439 0.86 -2.79 14.50
N THR A 440 2.06 -3.21 14.85
CA THR A 440 3.11 -2.35 15.43
C THR A 440 4.35 -2.24 14.53
N GLY A 441 4.43 -3.08 13.50
CA GLY A 441 5.61 -3.16 12.62
C GLY A 441 6.75 -4.02 13.16
N THR A 442 6.60 -4.60 14.36
CA THR A 442 7.63 -5.41 15.01
C THR A 442 7.77 -6.80 14.37
N ASP A 443 8.94 -7.42 14.52
CA ASP A 443 9.26 -8.69 13.86
C ASP A 443 8.59 -9.91 14.52
N ASN A 444 8.04 -9.78 15.74
CA ASN A 444 7.22 -10.83 16.37
C ASN A 444 5.81 -10.96 15.76
N GLN A 445 5.44 -10.07 14.84
CA GLN A 445 4.19 -10.11 14.07
C GLN A 445 4.39 -10.68 12.65
N LYS A 446 5.63 -11.00 12.28
CA LYS A 446 6.00 -11.35 10.90
C LYS A 446 6.39 -12.83 10.85
N PHE A 447 5.84 -13.53 9.88
CA PHE A 447 6.06 -14.95 9.65
C PHE A 447 6.68 -15.16 8.27
N GLN A 448 7.82 -15.84 8.22
CA GLN A 448 8.38 -16.38 6.99
C GLN A 448 7.69 -17.70 6.63
N PHE A 449 7.11 -17.76 5.45
CA PHE A 449 6.46 -18.95 4.92
C PHE A 449 7.49 -19.80 4.17
N LYS A 450 8.13 -20.74 4.87
CA LYS A 450 9.13 -21.64 4.28
C LYS A 450 8.43 -22.87 3.70
N ALA A 451 8.52 -23.08 2.39
CA ALA A 451 7.92 -24.24 1.74
C ALA A 451 8.45 -25.54 2.38
N ALA A 452 7.54 -26.47 2.64
CA ALA A 452 7.84 -27.75 3.28
C ALA A 452 7.17 -28.89 2.49
N LYS A 453 7.89 -30.01 2.37
CA LYS A 453 7.32 -31.22 1.78
C LYS A 453 6.39 -31.86 2.82
N LEU A 454 5.12 -32.04 2.46
CA LEU A 454 4.18 -32.77 3.32
C LEU A 454 4.51 -34.27 3.27
N PRO A 455 4.43 -34.99 4.41
CA PRO A 455 4.49 -36.44 4.44
C PRO A 455 3.46 -37.05 3.48
N GLU A 456 3.83 -38.13 2.79
CA GLU A 456 2.86 -38.87 1.99
C GLU A 456 1.84 -39.56 2.89
N PRO A 457 0.57 -39.62 2.50
CA PRO A 457 -0.43 -40.36 3.26
C PRO A 457 0.03 -41.81 3.39
N VAL A 458 0.13 -42.29 4.63
CA VAL A 458 0.42 -43.71 4.89
C VAL A 458 -0.78 -44.51 4.39
N VAL A 459 -0.64 -45.12 3.22
CA VAL A 459 -1.58 -46.13 2.76
C VAL A 459 -1.28 -47.38 3.58
N GLU A 460 -2.05 -47.62 4.64
CA GLU A 460 -2.01 -48.91 5.32
C GLU A 460 -2.43 -49.99 4.31
N SER A 461 -1.46 -50.76 3.82
CA SER A 461 -1.76 -52.02 3.16
C SER A 461 -2.32 -52.96 4.22
N SER A 462 -3.63 -53.19 4.16
CA SER A 462 -4.28 -54.23 4.94
C SER A 462 -3.60 -55.57 4.60
N SER A 463 -2.76 -56.08 5.50
CA SER A 463 -2.27 -57.44 5.41
C SER A 463 -3.44 -58.38 5.66
N SER A 464 -3.96 -58.97 4.59
CA SER A 464 -4.86 -60.11 4.68
C SER A 464 -4.10 -61.26 5.33
N SER A 465 -4.43 -61.57 6.57
CA SER A 465 -4.06 -62.82 7.23
C SER A 465 -4.79 -63.98 6.54
N GLU A 466 -4.09 -64.70 5.67
CA GLU A 466 -4.61 -65.97 5.15
C GLU A 466 -4.40 -67.10 6.17
N ILE A 467 -5.53 -67.71 6.50
CA ILE A 467 -5.72 -68.90 7.32
C ILE A 467 -5.18 -70.11 6.55
N VAL A 468 -4.39 -70.93 7.24
CA VAL A 468 -3.93 -72.24 6.77
C VAL A 468 -5.10 -73.22 6.71
N SER A 469 -5.29 -73.91 5.58
CA SER A 469 -5.91 -75.24 5.53
C SER A 469 -5.37 -76.07 4.35
N SER A 470 -5.38 -77.39 4.55
CA SER A 470 -4.49 -78.39 3.96
C SER A 470 -5.06 -79.20 2.78
N SER A 471 -4.12 -79.82 2.04
CA SER A 471 -4.15 -81.12 1.31
C SER A 471 -4.95 -81.27 0.01
N SER A 472 -4.28 -81.58 -1.11
CA SER A 472 -4.04 -82.96 -1.62
C SER A 472 -3.57 -82.97 -3.10
N GLU A 473 -2.80 -84.00 -3.46
CA GLU A 473 -2.07 -84.21 -4.73
C GLU A 473 -2.96 -84.68 -5.91
N MET A 474 -2.59 -84.34 -7.16
CA MET A 474 -2.22 -85.26 -8.27
C MET A 474 -2.31 -84.62 -9.68
N SER A 475 -1.15 -84.58 -10.35
CA SER A 475 -0.67 -84.72 -11.76
C SER A 475 -1.61 -84.65 -13.01
N PRO A 476 -1.08 -84.71 -14.27
CA PRO A 476 -1.03 -83.57 -15.19
C PRO A 476 -1.87 -83.76 -16.49
N GLY A 477 -2.30 -82.66 -17.10
CA GLY A 477 -3.06 -82.68 -18.36
C GLY A 477 -2.60 -81.57 -19.31
N SER A 478 -2.29 -81.99 -20.52
CA SER A 478 -1.62 -81.25 -21.59
C SER A 478 -2.56 -80.43 -22.49
N ILE A 479 -1.96 -79.54 -23.30
CA ILE A 479 -2.33 -79.11 -24.67
C ILE A 479 -2.89 -77.67 -24.87
N SER A 480 -2.07 -76.92 -25.62
CA SER A 480 -2.39 -76.03 -26.77
C SER A 480 -2.59 -74.52 -26.61
N SER A 481 -1.70 -73.82 -27.34
CA SER A 481 -1.88 -72.63 -28.19
C SER A 481 -2.38 -71.33 -27.54
N GLY A 482 -1.73 -70.18 -27.71
CA GLY A 482 -0.61 -69.83 -28.57
C GLY A 482 -0.28 -68.34 -28.44
N THR A 483 0.93 -68.00 -28.90
CA THR A 483 1.33 -66.82 -29.70
C THR A 483 0.74 -65.44 -29.33
N ASP A 484 1.46 -64.34 -29.23
CA ASP A 484 2.88 -64.04 -29.44
C ASP A 484 3.19 -62.73 -28.70
N ALA A 485 4.41 -62.66 -28.19
CA ALA A 485 5.04 -61.45 -27.68
C ALA A 485 5.48 -60.55 -28.84
N ILE A 486 5.32 -59.22 -28.72
CA ILE A 486 6.31 -58.26 -29.24
C ILE A 486 6.46 -57.08 -28.26
N ALA A 487 7.52 -57.12 -27.48
CA ALA A 487 8.41 -55.98 -27.20
C ALA A 487 9.78 -56.38 -27.82
N PRO A 488 10.71 -55.49 -28.23
CA PRO A 488 11.34 -54.48 -27.36
C PRO A 488 11.78 -53.18 -28.10
N ARG A 489 12.26 -52.09 -27.49
CA ARG A 489 13.64 -51.77 -27.01
C ARG A 489 13.64 -50.24 -26.74
N SER A 490 13.95 -49.66 -25.57
CA SER A 490 15.28 -49.30 -24.99
C SER A 490 16.34 -48.87 -26.04
N VAL A 491 17.12 -47.77 -25.94
CA VAL A 491 17.90 -47.14 -24.86
C VAL A 491 18.26 -45.67 -25.23
N ARG A 492 18.58 -44.86 -24.19
CA ARG A 492 19.10 -43.47 -24.03
C ARG A 492 20.50 -43.20 -24.69
N PRO A 493 21.32 -42.17 -24.31
CA PRO A 493 21.18 -40.74 -23.91
C PRO A 493 22.17 -39.76 -24.64
N ASP A 494 21.91 -38.45 -24.61
CA ASP A 494 22.86 -37.32 -24.84
C ASP A 494 22.07 -36.02 -24.53
N ASN A 495 22.36 -35.10 -23.59
CA ASN A 495 23.56 -34.41 -23.09
C ASN A 495 23.92 -33.10 -23.86
N THR A 496 23.19 -31.99 -23.64
CA THR A 496 23.79 -30.65 -23.44
C THR A 496 22.79 -29.50 -23.14
N MET A 497 23.10 -28.79 -22.06
CA MET A 497 22.89 -27.38 -21.65
C MET A 497 21.77 -26.47 -22.20
N VAL A 498 21.11 -25.82 -21.23
CA VAL A 498 20.18 -24.67 -21.30
C VAL A 498 20.92 -23.35 -21.62
N PRO A 499 20.27 -22.37 -22.28
CA PRO A 499 20.09 -21.07 -21.63
C PRO A 499 18.69 -20.44 -21.80
N ALA A 500 18.43 -19.46 -20.93
CA ALA A 500 17.14 -18.91 -20.53
C ALA A 500 16.53 -17.80 -21.42
N ARG A 501 15.21 -17.58 -21.19
CA ARG A 501 14.37 -16.38 -21.39
C ARG A 501 14.19 -15.79 -22.80
N LYS A 502 12.93 -15.83 -23.28
CA LYS A 502 12.27 -14.68 -23.95
C LYS A 502 10.75 -14.85 -23.97
N ALA A 503 10.04 -14.15 -23.08
CA ALA A 503 8.60 -13.93 -23.18
C ALA A 503 8.35 -12.42 -23.04
N TYR A 504 8.19 -11.75 -24.17
CA TYR A 504 7.64 -10.39 -24.27
C TYR A 504 7.13 -10.15 -25.69
N ARG A 505 5.81 -10.29 -25.87
CA ARG A 505 4.93 -9.65 -26.86
C ARG A 505 3.70 -10.53 -27.08
N ASP A 506 2.57 -10.13 -26.52
CA ASP A 506 1.42 -9.63 -27.30
C ASP A 506 0.31 -9.17 -26.35
N LEU A 507 0.16 -7.85 -26.21
CA LEU A 507 -1.03 -7.21 -25.63
C LEU A 507 -1.42 -6.05 -26.54
N LYS A 508 -1.90 -6.37 -27.74
CA LYS A 508 -2.81 -5.50 -28.47
C LYS A 508 -4.13 -6.21 -28.70
N GLY A 509 -5.17 -5.70 -28.05
CA GLY A 509 -6.56 -5.96 -28.43
C GLY A 509 -7.33 -6.90 -27.52
N ARG A 510 -7.73 -6.40 -26.34
CA ARG A 510 -9.00 -6.82 -25.75
C ARG A 510 -9.73 -5.59 -25.22
N ARG A 511 -10.81 -5.22 -25.90
CA ARG A 511 -11.89 -4.40 -25.32
C ARG A 511 -12.60 -5.27 -24.29
N TYR A 512 -12.73 -4.80 -23.07
CA TYR A 512 -13.60 -5.41 -22.06
C TYR A 512 -14.70 -4.43 -21.70
N ASP A 513 -15.74 -4.39 -22.54
CA ASP A 513 -17.06 -3.92 -22.13
C ASP A 513 -17.69 -5.04 -21.28
N LYS A 514 -17.48 -5.00 -19.96
CA LYS A 514 -18.38 -5.63 -18.99
C LYS A 514 -18.50 -4.74 -17.76
N GLN A 515 -19.59 -3.97 -17.73
CA GLN A 515 -20.13 -3.38 -16.51
C GLN A 515 -20.40 -4.51 -15.49
N ILE A 516 -19.72 -4.48 -14.36
CA ILE A 516 -20.11 -5.23 -13.16
C ILE A 516 -20.80 -4.21 -12.25
N ARG A 517 -22.11 -4.38 -12.04
CA ARG A 517 -22.87 -3.61 -11.04
C ARG A 517 -22.55 -4.18 -9.66
N TYR A 518 -21.88 -3.40 -8.81
CA TYR A 518 -21.79 -3.74 -7.39
C TYR A 518 -23.06 -3.28 -6.68
N ARG A 519 -23.69 -4.22 -5.98
CA ARG A 519 -24.79 -4.01 -5.04
C ARG A 519 -24.15 -4.00 -3.66
N VAL A 520 -24.15 -2.86 -2.99
CA VAL A 520 -23.73 -2.70 -1.60
C VAL A 520 -24.85 -3.29 -0.71
N MET A 521 -24.51 -4.13 0.26
CA MET A 521 -25.35 -4.43 1.41
C MET A 521 -24.49 -4.49 2.68
N PHE A 522 -24.76 -3.52 3.55
CA PHE A 522 -24.56 -3.36 5.00
C PHE A 522 -23.19 -3.64 5.63
#